data_AF-A0A1Y4R7Y9-F1
#
_entry.id   AF-A0A1Y4R7Y9-F1
#
_cell.length_a   1.000
_cell.length_b   1.000
_cell.length_c   1.000
_cell.angle_alpha   90.00
_cell.angle_beta   90.00
_cell.angle_gamma   90.00
#
_symmetry.space_group_name_H-M   'P 1'
#
loop_
_entity.id
_entity.type
_entity.pdbx_description
1 polymer ?
#
loop_
_entity_poly.entity_id
_entity_poly.type
_entity_poly.pdbx_seq_one_letter_code
_entity_poly.pdbx_strand_id
1 'polypeptide(L)'
;MSRVYRMSRKEYEGMLQMASEQVPFGIYALEKQGYAELRRDKCQSITQLKALTRQFKAQGFKVYANRKGLKEAGVEGAEGALISAG
;
A
#
# COMPACT_ATOMS: atom_id res chain seq x y z
N MET A 1 -21.31 7.44 9.37
CA MET A 1 -21.66 6.08 9.86
C MET A 1 -20.61 5.09 9.37
N SER A 2 -19.84 4.46 10.27
CA SER A 2 -19.00 3.30 9.97
C SER A 2 -19.78 2.03 10.33
N ARG A 3 -20.02 1.13 9.35
CA ARG A 3 -20.61 -0.18 9.62
C ARG A 3 -19.48 -1.17 9.88
N VAL A 4 -19.49 -1.79 11.06
CA VAL A 4 -18.59 -2.89 11.40
C VAL A 4 -19.33 -4.18 11.09
N TYR A 5 -18.79 -4.96 10.17
CA TYR A 5 -19.33 -6.27 9.82
C TYR A 5 -18.47 -7.36 10.45
N ARG A 6 -19.11 -8.39 10.99
CA ARG A 6 -18.44 -9.62 11.41
C ARG A 6 -18.55 -10.61 10.27
N MET A 7 -17.41 -11.15 9.83
CA MET A 7 -17.33 -12.05 8.68
C MET A 7 -16.38 -13.20 9.00
N SER A 8 -16.57 -14.31 8.31
CA SER A 8 -15.60 -15.41 8.31
C SER A 8 -14.34 -14.98 7.59
N ARG A 9 -13.23 -15.69 7.87
CA ARG A 9 -11.95 -15.46 7.19
C ARG A 9 -12.07 -15.63 5.67
N LYS A 10 -12.88 -16.59 5.21
CA LYS A 10 -13.09 -16.88 3.78
C LYS A 10 -13.79 -15.73 3.06
N GLU A 11 -14.83 -15.15 3.67
CA GLU A 11 -15.52 -13.99 3.13
C GLU A 11 -14.59 -12.77 3.06
N TYR A 12 -13.78 -12.59 4.11
CA TYR A 12 -12.79 -11.53 4.14
C TYR A 12 -11.72 -11.66 3.05
N GLU A 13 -11.22 -12.86 2.80
CA GLU A 13 -10.28 -13.13 1.69
C GLU A 13 -10.90 -12.79 0.33
N GLY A 14 -12.18 -13.11 0.11
CA GLY A 14 -12.92 -12.69 -1.09
C GLY A 14 -13.01 -11.17 -1.23
N MET A 15 -13.25 -10.45 -0.13
CA MET A 15 -13.27 -8.98 -0.14
C MET A 15 -11.91 -8.36 -0.40
N LEU A 16 -10.84 -8.94 0.16
CA LEU A 16 -9.47 -8.51 -0.12
C LEU A 16 -9.14 -8.62 -1.61
N GLN A 17 -9.55 -9.72 -2.25
CA GLN A 17 -9.35 -9.92 -3.68
C GLN A 17 -10.07 -8.83 -4.49
N MET A 18 -11.36 -8.58 -4.20
CA MET A 18 -12.13 -7.53 -4.87
C MET A 18 -11.56 -6.13 -4.64
N ALA A 19 -11.07 -5.83 -3.43
CA ALA A 19 -10.44 -4.54 -3.13
C ALA A 19 -9.12 -4.36 -3.88
N SER A 20 -8.32 -5.42 -3.97
CA SER A 20 -7.06 -5.45 -4.72
C SER A 20 -7.30 -5.13 -6.21
N GLU A 21 -8.31 -5.73 -6.83
CA GLU A 21 -8.65 -5.48 -8.23
C GLU A 21 -9.06 -4.02 -8.50
N GLN A 22 -9.73 -3.37 -7.54
CA GLN A 22 -10.17 -1.97 -7.67
C GLN A 22 -9.05 -0.94 -7.47
N VAL A 23 -7.91 -1.36 -6.90
CA VAL A 23 -6.75 -0.53 -6.59
C VAL A 23 -5.52 -1.15 -7.26
N PRO A 24 -5.31 -0.91 -8.57
CA PRO A 24 -4.15 -1.46 -9.28
C PRO A 24 -2.82 -0.90 -8.73
N PHE A 25 -2.82 0.36 -8.28
CA PHE A 25 -1.66 1.01 -7.67
C PHE A 25 -2.09 1.80 -6.41
N GLY A 26 -1.72 1.33 -5.23
CA GLY A 26 -2.19 1.92 -3.97
C GLY A 26 -2.45 0.93 -2.84
N ILE A 27 -3.02 1.40 -1.74
CA ILE A 27 -3.41 0.58 -0.56
C ILE A 27 -4.88 0.19 -0.68
N TYR A 28 -5.16 -1.10 -0.52
CA TYR A 28 -6.51 -1.64 -0.63
C TYR A 28 -7.05 -2.24 0.68
N ALA A 29 -6.19 -2.51 1.67
CA ALA A 29 -6.64 -2.88 3.00
C ALA A 29 -5.59 -2.62 4.10
N LEU A 30 -6.07 -2.47 5.33
CA LEU A 30 -5.29 -2.44 6.56
C LEU A 30 -5.83 -3.46 7.56
N GLU A 31 -4.94 -4.09 8.32
CA GLU A 31 -5.30 -5.02 9.40
C GLU A 31 -4.59 -4.64 10.70
N LYS A 32 -5.32 -4.69 11.82
CA LYS A 32 -4.76 -4.56 13.16
C LYS A 32 -5.65 -5.23 14.19
N GLN A 33 -5.08 -6.07 15.04
CA GLN A 33 -5.75 -6.66 16.22
C GLN A 33 -7.11 -7.32 15.90
N GLY A 34 -7.20 -8.04 14.77
CA GLY A 34 -8.43 -8.72 14.36
C GLY A 34 -9.46 -7.84 13.65
N TYR A 35 -9.17 -6.55 13.47
CA TYR A 35 -9.94 -5.65 12.62
C TYR A 35 -9.29 -5.53 11.25
N ALA A 36 -10.13 -5.50 10.22
CA ALA A 36 -9.72 -5.20 8.87
C ALA A 36 -10.50 -3.99 8.35
N GLU A 37 -9.80 -3.11 7.65
CA GLU A 37 -10.36 -1.94 6.98
C GLU A 37 -10.04 -2.04 5.49
N LEU A 38 -11.07 -2.22 4.66
CA LEU A 38 -10.93 -2.15 3.21
C LEU A 38 -10.86 -0.69 2.76
N ARG A 39 -9.93 -0.39 1.87
CA ARG A 39 -9.60 0.97 1.44
C ARG A 39 -9.53 1.06 -0.08
N ARG A 40 -9.57 2.29 -0.60
CA ARG A 40 -9.41 2.58 -2.03
C ARG A 40 -8.37 3.69 -2.26
N ASP A 41 -7.26 3.63 -1.53
CA ASP A 41 -6.23 4.66 -1.57
C ASP A 41 -5.37 4.49 -2.82
N LYS A 42 -5.76 5.14 -3.92
CA LYS A 42 -4.95 5.16 -5.14
C LYS A 42 -3.74 6.06 -4.96
N CYS A 43 -2.57 5.55 -5.32
CA CYS A 43 -1.34 6.34 -5.34
C CYS A 43 -1.04 6.78 -6.79
N GLN A 44 -0.23 7.82 -6.94
CA GLN A 44 0.27 8.31 -8.23
C GLN A 44 1.75 8.01 -8.42
N SER A 45 2.48 7.66 -7.35
CA SER A 45 3.92 7.37 -7.39
C SER A 45 4.36 6.33 -6.37
N ILE A 46 5.50 5.69 -6.61
CA ILE A 46 6.14 4.77 -5.64
C ILE A 46 6.43 5.49 -4.32
N THR A 47 6.90 6.74 -4.37
CA THR A 47 7.26 7.51 -3.18
C THR A 47 6.03 7.73 -2.29
N GLN A 48 4.90 8.11 -2.88
CA GLN A 48 3.63 8.24 -2.16
C GLN A 48 3.21 6.91 -1.53
N LEU A 49 3.25 5.82 -2.29
CA LEU A 49 2.90 4.49 -1.79
C LEU A 49 3.79 4.06 -0.62
N LYS A 50 5.11 4.29 -0.73
CA LYS A 50 6.08 3.99 0.35
C LYS A 50 5.80 4.84 1.58
N ALA A 51 5.53 6.13 1.42
CA ALA A 51 5.23 7.04 2.53
C ALA A 51 3.98 6.58 3.30
N LEU A 52 2.87 6.34 2.60
CA LEU A 52 1.62 5.83 3.20
C LEU A 52 1.82 4.47 3.88
N THR A 53 2.52 3.54 3.21
CA THR A 53 2.82 2.22 3.79
C THR A 53 3.60 2.34 5.08
N ARG A 54 4.62 3.21 5.13
CA ARG A 54 5.42 3.45 6.34
C ARG A 54 4.59 4.08 7.45
N GLN A 55 3.74 5.06 7.12
CA GLN A 55 2.87 5.72 8.08
C GLN A 55 1.92 4.73 8.78
N PHE A 56 1.28 3.84 8.02
CA PHE A 56 0.39 2.83 8.61
C PHE A 56 1.14 1.74 9.38
N LYS A 57 2.30 1.30 8.88
CA LYS A 57 3.15 0.36 9.62
C LYS A 57 3.63 0.93 10.95
N ALA A 58 4.00 2.23 10.99
CA ALA A 58 4.40 2.90 12.23
C ALA A 58 3.26 2.94 13.26
N GLN A 59 2.01 2.95 12.81
CA GLN A 59 0.82 2.84 13.67
C GLN A 59 0.47 1.39 14.05
N GLY A 60 1.25 0.41 13.61
CA GLY A 60 1.07 -1.01 13.92
C GLY A 60 0.08 -1.75 13.01
N PHE A 61 -0.25 -1.20 11.84
CA PHE A 61 -1.08 -1.90 10.86
C PHE A 61 -0.25 -2.82 9.96
N LYS A 62 -0.81 -3.98 9.64
CA LYS A 62 -0.45 -4.73 8.44
C LYS A 62 -1.11 -4.04 7.24
N VAL A 63 -0.31 -3.80 6.20
CA VAL A 63 -0.73 -3.01 5.03
C VAL A 63 -0.77 -3.89 3.80
N TYR A 64 -1.89 -3.87 3.08
CA TYR A 64 -2.08 -4.53 1.80
C TYR A 64 -2.09 -3.50 0.68
N ALA A 65 -1.18 -3.65 -0.27
CA ALA A 65 -0.99 -2.68 -1.35
C ALA A 65 -0.56 -3.34 -2.65
N ASN A 66 -0.93 -2.70 -3.76
CA ASN A 66 -0.53 -3.09 -5.11
C ASN A 66 0.44 -2.07 -5.71
N ARG A 67 1.30 -2.58 -6.60
CA ARG A 67 2.27 -1.79 -7.38
C ARG A 67 2.06 -1.94 -8.90
N LYS A 68 0.93 -2.48 -9.33
CA LYS A 68 0.65 -2.73 -10.75
C LYS A 68 0.40 -1.38 -11.46
N GLY A 69 0.89 -1.21 -12.67
CA GLY A 69 0.60 -0.02 -13.48
C GLY A 69 1.58 1.15 -13.34
N LEU A 70 2.63 1.03 -12.52
CA LEU A 70 3.80 1.87 -12.76
C LEU A 70 4.51 1.29 -13.99
N LYS A 71 4.53 2.05 -15.09
CA LYS A 71 5.57 1.83 -16.10
C LYS A 71 6.90 2.10 -15.40
N GLU A 72 7.82 1.15 -15.45
CA GLU A 72 9.16 1.33 -14.93
C GLU A 72 9.81 2.51 -15.66
N ALA A 73 9.77 3.68 -15.05
CA ALA A 73 10.62 4.79 -15.44
C ALA A 73 11.96 4.56 -14.72
N GLY A 74 12.93 4.04 -15.47
CA GLY A 74 14.37 4.10 -15.25
C GLY A 74 14.86 3.93 -13.81
N VAL A 75 15.43 2.76 -13.51
CA VAL A 75 16.55 2.70 -12.57
C VAL A 75 17.77 3.25 -13.31
N GLU A 76 17.89 4.57 -13.43
CA GLU A 76 19.18 5.19 -13.72
C GLU A 76 19.84 5.43 -12.36
N GLY A 77 20.84 4.61 -12.08
CA GLY A 77 21.63 4.71 -10.86
C GLY A 77 22.18 6.13 -10.73
N ALA A 78 21.98 6.73 -9.56
CA ALA A 78 22.82 7.83 -9.13
C ALA A 78 24.24 7.26 -8.93
N GLU A 79 25.01 7.19 -10.02
CA GLU A 79 26.46 7.06 -9.91
C GLU A 79 26.97 8.37 -9.32
N GLY A 80 27.67 8.24 -8.19
CA GLY A 80 27.90 9.30 -7.25
C GLY A 80 28.61 10.50 -7.87
N ALA A 81 28.05 11.68 -7.64
CA ALA A 81 28.79 12.92 -7.70
C ALA A 81 29.99 12.80 -6.74
N LEU A 82 31.20 12.70 -7.30
CA LEU A 82 32.44 12.93 -6.58
C LEU A 82 32.49 14.42 -6.22
N ILE A 83 32.06 14.75 -5.01
CA ILE A 83 32.41 16.03 -4.39
C ILE A 83 33.84 15.88 -3.89
N SER A 84 34.77 16.57 -4.56
CA SER A 84 36.12 16.79 -4.06
C SER A 84 36.07 17.76 -2.86
N ALA A 85 36.71 17.38 -1.77
CA ALA A 85 37.01 18.28 -0.67
C ALA A 85 38.32 17.84 0.00
N GLY A 86 39.29 18.76 0.07
CA GLY A 86 40.51 18.67 0.89
C GLY A 86 41.77 18.34 0.13
#